data_AF-E0TJ29-F1
#
_entry.id   AF-E0TJ29-F1
#
_cell.length_a   1.000
_cell.length_b   1.000
_cell.length_c   1.000
_cell.angle_alpha   90.00
_cell.angle_beta   90.00
_cell.angle_gamma   90.00
#
_symmetry.space_group_name_H-M   'P 1'
#
loop_
_entity.id
_entity.type
_entity.pdbx_description
1 polymer ?
#
loop_
_entity_poly.entity_id
_entity_poly.type
_entity_poly.pdbx_seq_one_letter_code
_entity_poly.pdbx_strand_id
1 'polypeptide(L)'
;MYLNKIKNLKKKKKRLGRGIGSGFGKTSGRGHKGQKSRSGYNIKKGFEGGQTPLYKRIPKIGFKKKKNKIKIYNSFKINNIYNFKKFKILKKIYKYL
;
A
#
# COMPACT_ATOMS: atom_id res chain seq x y z
N MET A 1 28.90 8.93 10.43
CA MET A 1 28.68 8.48 9.03
C MET A 1 29.18 9.58 8.11
N TYR A 2 30.07 9.28 7.15
CA TYR A 2 30.64 10.28 6.26
C TYR A 2 29.62 10.71 5.19
N LEU A 3 29.55 12.02 4.92
CA LEU A 3 28.68 12.63 3.90
C LEU A 3 28.82 11.96 2.52
N ASN A 4 30.03 11.50 2.20
CA ASN A 4 30.39 10.95 0.89
C ASN A 4 29.92 9.49 0.66
N LYS A 5 29.31 8.85 1.67
CA LYS A 5 28.90 7.43 1.62
C LYS A 5 27.37 7.25 1.63
N ILE A 6 26.62 8.30 1.35
CA ILE A 6 25.15 8.24 1.35
C ILE A 6 24.65 7.70 0.01
N LYS A 7 24.18 6.45 0.00
CA LYS A 7 23.57 5.84 -1.20
C LYS A 7 22.11 6.30 -1.34
N ASN A 8 21.77 6.96 -2.44
CA ASN A 8 20.41 7.41 -2.70
C ASN A 8 19.55 6.25 -3.25
N LEU A 9 18.63 5.72 -2.44
CA LEU A 9 17.71 4.64 -2.83
C LEU A 9 16.50 5.11 -3.67
N LYS A 10 16.42 6.39 -4.03
CA LYS A 10 15.25 6.94 -4.73
C LYS A 10 15.29 6.63 -6.23
N LYS A 11 14.17 6.10 -6.76
CA LYS A 11 13.96 5.97 -8.21
C LYS A 11 13.68 7.35 -8.84
N LYS A 12 14.22 7.60 -10.03
CA LYS A 12 13.98 8.84 -10.79
C LYS A 12 12.51 8.93 -11.18
N LYS A 13 11.90 10.12 -11.05
CA LYS A 13 10.52 10.37 -11.51
C LYS A 13 10.48 10.41 -13.03
N LYS A 14 9.40 9.90 -13.60
CA LYS A 14 9.10 10.01 -15.03
C LYS A 14 8.66 11.45 -15.36
N ARG A 15 9.31 12.09 -16.33
CA ARG A 15 8.95 13.43 -16.84
C ARG A 15 8.20 13.28 -18.15
N LEU A 16 6.92 13.69 -18.17
CA LEU A 16 6.08 13.63 -19.37
C LEU A 16 6.32 14.87 -20.26
N GLY A 17 6.08 14.74 -21.57
CA GLY A 17 6.16 15.85 -22.53
C GLY A 17 7.57 16.38 -22.80
N ARG A 18 8.61 15.54 -22.66
CA ARG A 18 10.03 15.94 -22.84
C ARG A 18 10.65 15.29 -24.07
N GLY A 19 10.09 15.59 -25.24
CA GLY A 19 10.59 15.12 -26.53
C GLY A 19 10.26 13.66 -26.86
N ILE A 20 10.49 13.28 -28.12
CA ILE A 20 10.13 11.95 -28.65
C ILE A 20 11.00 10.84 -28.08
N GLY A 21 12.30 11.09 -27.85
CA GLY A 21 13.22 10.12 -27.24
C GLY A 21 12.83 9.67 -25.82
N SER A 22 11.92 10.40 -25.15
CA SER A 22 11.34 9.98 -23.87
C SER A 22 10.24 8.93 -23.97
N GLY A 23 9.70 8.67 -25.18
CA GLY A 23 8.51 7.85 -25.40
C GLY A 23 7.17 8.50 -24.99
N PHE A 24 7.21 9.67 -24.32
CA PHE A 24 6.04 10.39 -23.83
C PHE A 24 5.99 11.84 -24.33
N GLY A 25 6.54 12.10 -25.52
CA GLY A 25 6.59 13.43 -26.12
C GLY A 25 5.22 13.95 -26.56
N LYS A 26 4.71 13.46 -27.69
CA LYS A 26 3.54 14.03 -28.39
C LYS A 26 2.24 13.97 -27.57
N THR A 27 1.88 12.80 -27.06
CA THR A 27 0.59 12.58 -26.38
C THR A 27 0.72 12.44 -24.87
N SER A 28 1.95 12.56 -24.32
CA SER A 28 2.23 12.30 -22.91
C SER A 28 1.68 10.96 -22.38
N GLY A 29 1.51 9.97 -23.26
CA GLY A 29 0.94 8.66 -22.95
C GLY A 29 -0.59 8.61 -22.85
N ARG A 30 -1.31 9.66 -23.24
CA ARG A 30 -2.78 9.76 -23.15
C ARG A 30 -3.51 9.43 -24.46
N GLY A 31 -2.79 9.24 -25.57
CA GLY A 31 -3.37 9.08 -26.91
C GLY A 31 -3.81 10.40 -27.57
N HIS A 32 -4.38 10.32 -28.76
CA HIS A 32 -4.70 11.51 -29.58
C HIS A 32 -6.06 12.16 -29.25
N LYS A 33 -7.10 11.36 -29.00
CA LYS A 33 -8.49 11.82 -28.88
C LYS A 33 -9.18 11.13 -27.70
N GLY A 34 -10.43 11.50 -27.46
CA GLY A 34 -11.28 10.96 -26.39
C GLY A 34 -11.34 11.84 -25.16
N GLN A 35 -12.37 11.61 -24.32
CA GLN A 35 -12.61 12.43 -23.13
C GLN A 35 -11.39 12.39 -22.17
N LYS A 36 -10.75 11.22 -22.03
CA LYS A 36 -9.56 10.99 -21.19
C LYS A 36 -8.31 11.74 -21.63
N SER A 37 -8.19 12.20 -22.87
CA SER A 37 -7.01 12.95 -23.32
C SER A 37 -7.12 14.45 -23.04
N ARG A 38 -8.32 14.95 -22.72
CA ARG A 38 -8.57 16.38 -22.46
C ARG A 38 -8.16 16.80 -21.04
N SER A 39 -7.86 18.08 -20.87
CA SER A 39 -7.64 18.71 -19.55
C SER A 39 -8.92 18.67 -18.74
N GLY A 40 -8.81 18.54 -17.41
CA GLY A 40 -9.96 18.59 -16.51
C GLY A 40 -10.92 17.40 -16.58
N TYR A 41 -10.64 16.39 -17.42
CA TYR A 41 -11.46 15.19 -17.46
C TYR A 41 -11.46 14.47 -16.11
N ASN A 42 -12.66 14.18 -15.60
CA ASN A 42 -12.87 13.44 -14.37
C ASN A 42 -14.09 12.52 -14.52
N ILE A 43 -13.85 11.23 -14.79
CA ILE A 43 -14.90 10.22 -14.63
C ILE A 43 -14.81 9.67 -13.21
N LYS A 44 -15.96 9.69 -12.52
CA LYS A 44 -16.10 9.10 -11.19
C LYS A 44 -15.74 7.61 -11.26
N LYS A 45 -14.93 7.15 -10.29
CA LYS A 45 -14.65 5.73 -10.12
C LYS A 45 -15.97 4.99 -9.89
N GLY A 46 -16.24 3.94 -10.68
CA GLY A 46 -17.50 3.19 -10.65
C GLY A 46 -18.60 3.73 -11.57
N PHE A 47 -18.32 4.69 -12.45
CA PHE A 47 -19.24 5.07 -13.52
C PHE A 47 -19.16 4.07 -14.69
N GLU A 48 -20.30 3.45 -15.01
CA GLU A 48 -20.43 2.41 -16.06
C GLU A 48 -21.08 2.96 -17.34
N GLY A 49 -20.91 4.26 -17.65
CA GLY A 49 -21.33 4.83 -18.94
C GLY A 49 -22.82 5.19 -19.04
N GLY A 50 -23.51 5.35 -17.92
CA GLY A 50 -24.96 5.61 -17.86
C GLY A 50 -25.76 4.44 -17.28
N GLN A 51 -25.14 3.27 -17.24
CA GLN A 51 -25.64 2.11 -16.52
C GLN A 51 -25.61 2.35 -15.00
N THR A 52 -26.59 1.77 -14.28
CA THR A 52 -26.58 1.76 -12.81
C THR A 52 -25.36 1.00 -12.28
N PRO A 53 -24.49 1.61 -11.46
CA PRO A 53 -23.27 0.94 -11.00
C PRO A 53 -23.54 -0.33 -10.19
N LEU A 54 -22.64 -1.30 -10.28
CA LEU A 54 -22.74 -2.60 -9.60
C LEU A 54 -23.08 -2.49 -8.10
N TYR A 55 -22.43 -1.60 -7.36
CA TYR A 55 -22.64 -1.44 -5.92
C TYR A 55 -24.04 -0.92 -5.54
N LYS A 56 -24.81 -0.39 -6.51
CA LYS A 56 -26.21 -0.02 -6.31
C LYS A 56 -27.18 -1.16 -6.64
N ARG A 57 -26.75 -2.09 -7.50
CA ARG A 57 -27.57 -3.24 -7.92
C ARG A 57 -27.63 -4.31 -6.85
N ILE A 58 -26.52 -4.48 -6.15
CA ILE A 58 -26.42 -5.47 -5.07
C ILE A 58 -27.18 -4.93 -3.84
N PRO A 59 -28.02 -5.74 -3.19
CA PRO A 59 -28.72 -5.32 -1.99
C PRO A 59 -27.75 -5.06 -0.84
N LYS A 60 -28.12 -4.16 0.07
CA LYS A 60 -27.40 -3.98 1.35
C LYS A 60 -27.82 -5.09 2.31
N ILE A 61 -26.88 -5.97 2.67
CA ILE A 61 -27.16 -7.14 3.50
C ILE A 61 -26.53 -6.96 4.89
N GLY A 62 -27.33 -7.18 5.94
CA GLY A 62 -26.90 -7.27 7.35
C GLY A 62 -26.62 -5.93 8.06
N PHE A 63 -26.15 -6.03 9.30
CA PHE A 63 -25.73 -4.91 10.15
C PHE A 63 -24.42 -5.24 10.90
N LYS A 64 -23.64 -4.21 11.27
CA LYS A 64 -22.37 -4.39 11.98
C LYS A 64 -22.53 -4.09 13.48
N LYS A 65 -22.50 -5.13 14.32
CA LYS A 65 -22.38 -4.97 15.79
C LYS A 65 -20.98 -4.50 16.19
N LYS A 66 -20.86 -3.66 17.23
CA LYS A 66 -19.58 -3.31 17.86
C LYS A 66 -19.00 -4.57 18.52
N LYS A 67 -17.99 -5.18 17.90
CA LYS A 67 -17.29 -6.37 18.42
C LYS A 67 -16.00 -5.95 19.14
N ASN A 68 -15.76 -6.50 20.32
CA ASN A 68 -14.45 -6.42 20.96
C ASN A 68 -13.50 -7.37 20.21
N LYS A 69 -12.46 -6.81 19.58
CA LYS A 69 -11.45 -7.63 18.88
C LYS A 69 -10.57 -8.31 19.92
N ILE A 70 -10.71 -9.63 20.05
CA ILE A 70 -9.80 -10.45 20.85
C ILE A 70 -8.52 -10.66 20.04
N LYS A 71 -7.35 -10.48 20.67
CA LYS A 71 -6.07 -10.81 20.05
C LYS A 71 -5.89 -12.33 20.12
N ILE A 72 -5.96 -12.98 18.97
CA ILE A 72 -5.71 -14.42 18.86
C ILE A 72 -4.21 -14.63 18.63
N TYR A 73 -3.59 -15.44 19.48
CA TYR A 73 -2.19 -15.83 19.35
C TYR A 73 -2.10 -17.33 19.09
N ASN A 74 -1.31 -17.73 18.12
CA ASN A 74 -1.03 -19.14 17.87
C ASN A 74 -0.11 -19.70 18.97
N SER A 75 -0.29 -20.96 19.34
CA SER A 75 0.50 -21.69 20.35
C SER A 75 2.01 -21.58 20.09
N PHE A 76 2.44 -21.73 18.84
CA PHE A 76 3.84 -21.60 18.44
C PHE A 76 4.43 -20.21 18.79
N LYS A 77 3.65 -19.14 18.60
CA LYS A 77 4.07 -17.77 18.89
C LYS A 77 4.20 -17.55 20.40
N ILE A 78 3.29 -18.13 21.18
CA ILE A 78 3.31 -18.06 22.65
C ILE A 78 4.53 -18.81 23.21
N ASN A 79 4.78 -20.04 22.73
CA ASN A 79 5.92 -20.84 23.16
C ASN A 79 7.25 -20.17 22.86
N ASN A 80 7.40 -19.57 21.67
CA ASN A 80 8.59 -18.81 21.32
C ASN A 80 8.81 -17.61 22.25
N ILE A 81 7.76 -16.86 22.60
CA ILE A 81 7.85 -15.74 23.54
C ILE A 81 8.26 -16.23 24.94
N TYR A 82 7.70 -17.35 25.40
CA TYR A 82 8.04 -17.96 26.68
C TYR A 82 9.50 -18.41 26.75
N ASN A 83 9.96 -19.16 25.74
CA ASN A 83 11.36 -19.58 25.64
C ASN A 83 12.32 -18.39 25.62
N PHE A 84 11.97 -17.33 24.89
CA PHE A 84 12.80 -16.12 24.83
C PHE A 84 12.89 -15.40 26.19
N LYS A 85 11.79 -15.32 26.94
CA LYS A 85 11.78 -14.77 28.30
C LYS A 85 12.61 -15.62 29.27
N LYS A 86 12.46 -16.95 29.24
CA LYS A 86 13.20 -17.89 30.07
C LYS A 86 14.72 -17.73 29.86
N PHE A 87 15.13 -17.65 28.60
CA PHE A 87 16.54 -17.46 28.24
C PHE A 87 17.11 -16.13 28.74
N LYS A 88 16.32 -15.04 28.68
CA LYS A 88 16.75 -13.71 29.15
C LYS A 88 16.93 -13.65 30.66
N ILE A 89 16.09 -14.35 31.41
CA ILE A 89 16.20 -14.51 32.87
C ILE A 89 17.45 -15.30 33.25
N LEU A 90 17.69 -16.43 32.58
CA LEU A 90 18.88 -17.26 32.81
C LEU A 90 20.16 -16.43 32.60
N LYS A 91 20.27 -15.72 31.48
CA LYS A 91 21.41 -14.82 31.22
C LYS A 91 21.61 -13.72 32.27
N LYS A 92 20.54 -13.27 32.92
CA LYS A 92 20.64 -12.26 33.97
C LYS A 92 21.23 -12.85 35.25
N ILE A 93 20.83 -14.07 35.62
CA ILE A 93 21.34 -14.76 36.83
C ILE A 93 22.83 -15.07 36.67
N TYR A 94 23.23 -15.65 35.53
CA TYR A 94 24.64 -15.95 35.21
C TYR A 94 25.54 -14.71 35.03
N LYS A 95 25.00 -13.49 35.11
CA LYS A 95 25.79 -12.25 35.06
C LYS A 95 26.23 -11.78 36.45
N TYR A 96 25.56 -12.24 37.51
CA TYR A 96 25.86 -11.87 38.90
C TYR A 96 26.51 -13.02 39.70
N LEU A 97 26.57 -14.21 39.11
CA LEU A 97 27.51 -15.27 39.43
C LEU A 97 28.79 -15.03 38.63
#